data_AF-A0A6A7C710-F1
#
_entry.id   AF-A0A6A7C710-F1
#
_cell.length_a   1.000
_cell.length_b   1.000
_cell.length_c   1.000
_cell.angle_alpha   90.00
_cell.angle_beta   90.00
_cell.angle_gamma   90.00
#
_symmetry.space_group_name_H-M   'P 1'
#
loop_
_entity.id
_entity.type
_entity.pdbx_description
1 polymer ?
#
loop_
_entity_poly.entity_id
_entity_poly.type
_entity_poly.pdbx_seq_one_letter_code
_entity_poly.pdbx_strand_id
1 'polypeptide(L)'
;LVSVYTLDGSNASDAYVTLLHRLGARTVKTLTERTTHVVFKDGPPSLLSKIKNAGREVYCVNARWVLECEERGVRVDEGGYRVEVESQSIVGKKRRRKSMEP
;
A
#
# COMPACT_ATOMS: atom_id res chain seq x y z
N LEU A 1 6.61 2.03 -4.10
CA LEU A 1 6.51 0.92 -3.11
C LEU A 1 5.13 0.33 -3.21
N VAL A 2 4.99 -0.99 -3.10
CA VAL A 2 3.69 -1.68 -3.21
C VAL A 2 3.48 -2.50 -1.94
N SER A 3 2.32 -2.36 -1.33
CA SER A 3 1.89 -3.11 -0.15
C SER A 3 0.40 -3.43 -0.30
N VAL A 4 0.11 -4.47 -1.09
CA VAL A 4 -1.25 -4.94 -1.38
C VAL A 4 -1.42 -6.34 -0.82
N TYR A 5 -2.40 -6.48 0.06
CA TYR A 5 -2.77 -7.73 0.69
C TYR A 5 -4.25 -8.05 0.43
N THR A 6 -4.57 -9.33 0.46
CA THR A 6 -5.93 -9.84 0.41
C THR A 6 -6.51 -9.93 1.84
N LEU A 7 -7.83 -10.10 1.96
CA LEU A 7 -8.52 -10.08 3.25
C LEU A 7 -8.11 -11.23 4.19
N ASP A 8 -7.66 -12.35 3.62
CA ASP A 8 -7.09 -13.50 4.32
C ASP A 8 -5.64 -13.26 4.79
N GLY A 9 -5.03 -12.12 4.43
CA GLY A 9 -3.67 -11.73 4.82
C GLY A 9 -2.58 -12.20 3.85
N SER A 10 -2.93 -12.81 2.72
CA SER A 10 -1.95 -13.19 1.70
C SER A 10 -1.37 -11.95 1.01
N ASN A 11 -0.06 -11.96 0.73
CA ASN A 11 0.60 -10.86 0.02
C ASN A 11 0.33 -10.98 -1.48
N ALA A 12 -0.31 -9.98 -2.06
CA ALA A 12 -0.65 -9.90 -3.49
C ALA A 12 0.18 -8.83 -4.23
N SER A 13 1.22 -8.27 -3.60
CA SER A 13 1.98 -7.15 -4.14
C SER A 13 2.74 -7.48 -5.43
N ASP A 14 3.18 -8.72 -5.62
CA ASP A 14 4.03 -9.11 -6.75
C ASP A 14 3.33 -8.97 -8.11
N ALA A 15 2.02 -9.19 -8.16
CA ALA A 15 1.23 -8.98 -9.38
C ALA A 15 1.26 -7.50 -9.81
N TYR A 16 1.09 -6.59 -8.84
CA TYR A 16 1.15 -5.15 -9.08
C TYR A 16 2.57 -4.65 -9.36
N VAL A 17 3.59 -5.24 -8.73
CA VAL A 17 5.00 -4.93 -9.04
C VAL A 17 5.32 -5.27 -10.49
N THR A 18 4.90 -6.46 -10.94
CA THR A 18 5.10 -6.91 -12.32
C THR A 18 4.41 -5.98 -13.31
N LEU A 19 3.15 -5.62 -13.03
CA LEU A 19 2.39 -4.66 -13.83
C LEU A 19 3.09 -3.30 -13.90
N LEU A 20 3.49 -2.74 -12.77
CA LEU A 20 4.17 -1.44 -12.71
C LEU A 20 5.50 -1.44 -13.49
N HIS A 21 6.28 -2.52 -13.42
CA HIS A 21 7.48 -2.66 -14.25
C HIS A 21 7.17 -2.67 -15.75
N ARG A 22 6.09 -3.37 -16.16
CA ARG A 22 5.62 -3.37 -17.54
C ARG A 22 5.18 -1.98 -18.02
N LEU A 23 4.64 -1.16 -17.12
CA LEU A 23 4.30 0.25 -17.37
C LEU A 23 5.51 1.20 -17.26
N GLY A 24 6.72 0.67 -17.08
CA GLY A 24 7.96 1.47 -17.04
C GLY A 24 8.30 2.08 -15.68
N ALA A 25 7.54 1.78 -14.62
CA ALA A 25 7.83 2.24 -13.28
C ALA A 25 8.95 1.42 -12.62
N ARG A 26 9.60 2.01 -11.61
CA ARG A 26 10.56 1.31 -10.74
C ARG A 26 9.94 1.10 -9.37
N THR A 27 10.13 -0.09 -8.79
CA THR A 27 9.63 -0.40 -7.45
C THR A 27 10.76 -0.60 -6.44
N VAL A 28 10.45 -0.39 -5.17
CA VAL A 28 11.34 -0.60 -4.03
C VAL A 28 10.57 -1.38 -2.97
N LYS A 29 11.27 -2.23 -2.20
CA LYS A 29 10.67 -3.06 -1.14
C LYS A 29 10.45 -2.30 0.18
N THR A 30 11.15 -1.19 0.37
CA THR A 30 11.07 -0.35 1.56
C THR A 30 10.80 1.11 1.18
N LEU A 31 10.27 1.91 2.11
CA LEU A 31 10.13 3.34 1.91
C LEU A 31 11.52 3.97 1.91
N THR A 32 11.90 4.62 0.82
CA THR A 32 13.20 5.28 0.62
C THR A 32 12.96 6.73 0.22
N GLU A 33 13.99 7.59 0.20
CA GLU A 33 13.89 8.98 -0.26
C GLU A 33 13.38 9.13 -1.71
N ARG A 34 13.66 8.15 -2.56
CA ARG A 34 13.24 8.14 -3.97
C ARG A 34 11.80 7.66 -4.16
N THR A 35 11.14 7.20 -3.11
CA THR A 35 9.76 6.73 -3.21
C THR A 35 8.82 7.91 -3.41
N THR A 36 8.17 7.95 -4.58
CA THR A 36 7.17 8.96 -4.94
C THR A 36 5.73 8.49 -4.68
N HIS A 37 5.48 7.18 -4.83
CA HIS A 37 4.17 6.57 -4.65
C HIS A 37 4.23 5.32 -3.77
N VAL A 38 3.22 5.16 -2.94
CA VAL A 38 2.90 3.93 -2.21
C VAL A 38 1.54 3.45 -2.66
N VAL A 39 1.50 2.26 -3.27
CA VAL A 39 0.25 1.56 -3.56
C VAL A 39 -0.11 0.71 -2.34
N PHE A 40 -1.23 1.02 -1.70
CA PHE A 40 -1.64 0.44 -0.43
C PHE A 40 -3.02 -0.20 -0.50
N LYS A 41 -3.14 -1.43 -0.01
CA LYS A 41 -4.42 -2.10 0.27
C LYS A 41 -4.20 -3.16 1.34
N ASP A 42 -4.89 -3.03 2.48
CA ASP A 42 -4.81 -3.98 3.60
C ASP A 42 -3.39 -4.28 4.10
N GLY A 43 -2.44 -3.37 3.86
CA GLY A 43 -1.04 -3.52 4.24
C GLY A 43 -0.77 -3.21 5.72
N PRO A 44 0.49 -3.35 6.17
CA PRO A 44 0.86 -3.04 7.54
C PRO A 44 0.58 -1.56 7.88
N PRO A 45 -0.18 -1.25 8.95
CA PRO A 45 -0.43 0.13 9.37
C PRO A 45 0.84 0.94 9.69
N SER A 46 1.92 0.25 10.09
CA SER A 46 3.23 0.87 10.32
C SER A 46 3.80 1.55 9.07
N LEU A 47 3.43 1.11 7.86
CA LEU A 47 3.81 1.78 6.62
C LEU A 47 3.11 3.13 6.47
N LEU A 48 1.82 3.21 6.83
CA LEU A 48 1.07 4.47 6.83
C LEU A 48 1.69 5.48 7.79
N SER A 49 2.08 5.04 9.00
CA SER A 49 2.83 5.88 9.94
C SER A 49 4.16 6.35 9.37
N LYS A 50 4.91 5.50 8.67
CA LYS A 50 6.18 5.88 8.01
C LYS A 50 5.98 6.91 6.90
N ILE A 51 4.90 6.80 6.12
CA ILE A 51 4.56 7.78 5.08
C ILE A 51 4.27 9.14 5.71
N LYS A 52 3.44 9.17 6.76
CA LYS A 52 3.12 10.40 7.50
C LYS A 52 4.36 11.08 8.07
N ASN A 53 5.29 10.28 8.58
CA ASN A 53 6.52 10.76 9.20
C ASN A 53 7.68 10.98 8.21
N ALA A 54 7.47 10.77 6.90
CA ALA A 54 8.54 10.87 5.92
C ALA A 54 9.05 12.32 5.70
N GLY A 55 8.33 13.32 6.21
CA GLY A 55 8.71 14.74 6.10
C GLY A 55 8.69 15.29 4.68
N ARG A 56 8.11 14.55 3.73
CA ARG A 56 7.96 14.95 2.33
C ARG A 56 6.67 14.38 1.75
N GLU A 57 6.26 14.91 0.59
CA GLU A 57 5.10 14.38 -0.11
C GLU A 57 5.40 13.00 -0.70
N VAL A 58 4.54 12.04 -0.36
CA VAL A 58 4.51 10.71 -0.95
C VAL A 58 3.03 10.39 -1.20
N TYR A 59 2.67 10.12 -2.45
CA TYR A 59 1.30 9.77 -2.79
C TYR A 59 0.97 8.37 -2.27
N CYS A 60 0.12 8.28 -1.26
CA CYS A 60 -0.47 7.02 -0.81
C CYS A 60 -1.76 6.79 -1.60
N VAL A 61 -1.77 5.82 -2.50
CA VAL A 61 -2.89 5.53 -3.41
C VAL A 61 -3.37 4.09 -3.26
N ASN A 62 -4.63 3.83 -3.59
CA ASN A 62 -5.18 2.48 -3.60
C ASN A 62 -4.79 1.72 -4.88
N ALA A 63 -5.03 0.41 -4.89
CA ALA A 63 -4.68 -0.47 -6.01
C ALA A 63 -5.35 -0.09 -7.35
N ARG A 64 -6.51 0.58 -7.31
CA ARG A 64 -7.26 0.99 -8.52
C ARG A 64 -6.49 2.01 -9.35
N TRP A 65 -5.66 2.84 -8.73
CA TRP A 65 -4.81 3.80 -9.46
C TRP A 65 -3.88 3.09 -10.46
N VAL A 66 -3.33 1.93 -10.07
CA VAL A 66 -2.46 1.15 -10.96
C VAL A 66 -3.25 0.56 -12.13
N LEU A 67 -4.46 0.07 -11.87
CA LEU A 67 -5.34 -0.50 -12.90
C LEU A 67 -5.80 0.56 -13.90
N GLU A 68 -6.12 1.77 -13.42
CA GLU A 68 -6.47 2.88 -14.31
C GLU A 68 -5.25 3.35 -15.14
N CYS A 69 -4.05 3.39 -14.54
CA CYS A 69 -2.82 3.66 -15.29
C CYS A 69 -2.56 2.62 -16.39
N GLU A 70 -2.84 1.35 -16.10
CA GLU A 70 -2.75 0.25 -17.07
C GLU A 70 -3.75 0.43 -18.21
N GLU A 71 -5.01 0.66 -17.89
CA GLU A 71 -6.11 0.79 -18.86
C GLU A 71 -5.88 1.98 -19.81
N ARG A 72 -5.42 3.12 -19.28
CA ARG A 72 -5.18 4.32 -20.08
C ARG A 72 -3.79 4.39 -20.72
N GLY A 73 -2.87 3.51 -20.30
CA GLY A 73 -1.47 3.53 -20.75
C GLY A 73 -0.69 4.79 -20.34
N VAL A 74 -1.19 5.57 -19.38
CA VAL A 74 -0.57 6.82 -18.90
C VAL A 74 -0.69 6.92 -17.38
N ARG A 75 0.20 7.69 -16.75
CA ARG A 75 0.05 8.05 -15.33
C ARG A 75 -1.14 8.99 -15.17
N VAL A 76 -2.19 8.53 -14.49
CA VAL A 76 -3.38 9.33 -14.17
C VAL A 76 -3.20 10.09 -12.86
N ASP A 77 -4.03 11.11 -12.63
CA ASP A 77 -4.05 11.90 -11.38
C ASP A 77 -4.29 11.01 -10.15
N GLU A 78 -3.57 11.28 -9.06
CA GLU A 78 -3.63 10.49 -7.83
C GLU A 78 -4.81 10.85 -6.92
N GLY A 79 -5.42 12.03 -7.10
CA GLY A 79 -6.39 12.64 -6.18
C GLY A 79 -7.59 11.74 -5.90
N GLY A 80 -8.18 11.15 -6.95
CA GLY A 80 -9.32 10.23 -6.83
C GLY A 80 -9.01 8.87 -6.21
N TYR A 81 -7.74 8.59 -5.92
CA TYR A 81 -7.25 7.30 -5.44
C TYR A 81 -6.53 7.39 -4.10
N ARG A 82 -6.48 8.57 -3.48
CA ARG A 82 -5.80 8.79 -2.20
C ARG A 82 -6.36 7.85 -1.14
N VAL A 83 -5.45 7.19 -0.43
CA VAL A 83 -5.77 6.42 0.78
C VAL A 83 -5.57 7.35 1.96
N GLU A 84 -6.63 7.53 2.75
CA GLU A 84 -6.53 8.29 3.99
C GLU A 84 -5.54 7.61 4.93
N VAL A 85 -4.47 8.34 5.23
CA VAL A 85 -3.48 7.99 6.25
C VAL A 85 -4.02 8.45 7.61
N GLU A 86 -5.31 8.22 7.87
CA GLU A 86 -5.82 8.39 9.23
C GLU A 86 -5.33 7.23 10.08
N SER A 87 -4.89 7.56 11.28
CA SER A 87 -4.51 6.60 12.31
C SER A 87 -5.70 5.69 12.54
N GLN A 88 -5.77 4.54 11.85
CA GLN A 88 -6.76 3.52 12.14
C GLN A 88 -6.58 3.13 13.60
N SER A 89 -7.40 3.73 14.46
CA SER A 89 -7.58 3.35 15.83
C SER A 89 -7.93 1.86 15.80
N ILE A 90 -7.15 1.10 16.56
CA ILE A 90 -7.22 -0.35 16.67
C ILE A 90 -8.51 -0.70 17.41
N VAL A 91 -9.66 -0.49 16.77
CA VAL A 91 -10.94 -0.99 17.26
C VAL A 91 -11.22 -2.28 16.51
N GLY A 92 -10.83 -3.40 17.14
CA GLY A 92 -11.50 -4.67 16.88
C GLY A 92 -10.80 -5.70 15.98
N LYS A 93 -9.54 -6.06 16.22
CA LYS A 93 -9.07 -7.44 15.95
C LYS A 93 -8.53 -8.06 17.23
N LYS A 94 -9.48 -8.49 18.08
CA LYS A 94 -9.26 -9.37 19.23
C LYS A 94 -8.62 -10.66 18.69
N ARG A 95 -7.29 -10.73 18.63
CA ARG A 95 -6.57 -11.98 18.38
C ARG A 95 -6.95 -12.91 19.54
N ARG A 96 -7.78 -13.92 19.25
CA ARG A 96 -8.16 -14.98 20.20
C ARG A 96 -6.89 -15.52 20.83
N ARG A 97 -6.79 -15.44 22.16
CA ARG A 97 -5.77 -16.14 22.95
C ARG A 97 -5.89 -17.64 22.64
N LYS A 98 -4.80 -18.28 22.22
CA LYS A 98 -4.56 -19.72 22.38
C LYS A 98 -3.47 -19.80 23.46
N SER A 99 -3.89 -20.08 24.69
CA SER A 99 -3.78 -21.38 25.36
C SER A 99 -2.42 -21.54 26.05
N MET A 100 -2.41 -21.41 27.37
CA MET A 100 -1.55 -22.22 28.24
C MET A 100 -2.53 -23.12 28.99
N GLU A 101 -2.45 -24.42 28.72
CA GLU A 101 -3.11 -25.45 29.55
C GLU A 101 -2.15 -25.87 30.68
N PRO A 102 -2.64 -26.67 31.65
CA PRO A 102 -2.86 -26.31 33.06
C PRO A 102 -1.60 -26.27 33.93
#